data_AF-B8G6C6-F1
#
_entry.id   AF-B8G6C6-F1
#
_cell.length_a   1.000
_cell.length_b   1.000
_cell.length_c   1.000
_cell.angle_alpha   90.00
_cell.angle_beta   90.00
_cell.angle_gamma   90.00
#
_symmetry.space_group_name_H-M   'P 1'
#
loop_
_entity.id
_entity.type
_entity.pdbx_description
1 polymer ?
#
loop_
_entity_poly.entity_id
_entity_poly.type
_entity_poly.pdbx_seq_one_letter_code
_entity_poly.pdbx_strand_id
1 'polypeptide(L)'
;MTTSLMAILDEQLAAAEQAVMASTGGAAWCQLQRDGRVTGGVKYDEGRLAALMAIRHRWRTSDPAAWEQLLVDELQQWQQGLANVQKQPKPALPWLAYRQGGVDALTMLHEAVQNRLIRPE
;
A
#
# COMPACT_ATOMS: atom_id res chain seq x y z
N MET A 1 -18.56 0.71 -13.69
CA MET A 1 -17.11 0.97 -13.64
C MET A 1 -16.57 0.95 -12.21
N THR A 2 -17.12 1.72 -11.27
CA THR A 2 -16.66 1.80 -9.87
C THR A 2 -16.57 0.44 -9.16
N THR A 3 -17.52 -0.47 -9.40
CA THR A 3 -17.50 -1.83 -8.85
C THR A 3 -16.27 -2.63 -9.31
N SER A 4 -15.81 -2.43 -10.54
CA SER A 4 -14.62 -3.11 -11.07
C SER A 4 -13.32 -2.53 -10.48
N LEU A 5 -13.29 -1.24 -10.16
CA LEU A 5 -12.12 -0.59 -9.54
C LEU A 5 -11.95 -1.03 -8.08
N MET A 6 -13.06 -1.04 -7.34
CA MET A 6 -13.09 -1.53 -5.97
C MET A 6 -12.71 -3.01 -5.87
N ALA A 7 -13.12 -3.84 -6.84
CA ALA A 7 -12.73 -5.25 -6.89
C ALA A 7 -11.21 -5.43 -7.05
N ILE A 8 -10.56 -4.67 -7.93
CA ILE A 8 -9.09 -4.70 -8.10
C ILE A 8 -8.39 -4.32 -6.79
N LEU A 9 -8.87 -3.26 -6.13
CA LEU A 9 -8.30 -2.84 -4.85
C LEU A 9 -8.50 -3.89 -3.75
N ASP A 10 -9.69 -4.47 -3.64
CA ASP A 10 -9.98 -5.50 -2.64
C ASP A 10 -9.12 -6.77 -2.88
N GLU A 11 -8.84 -7.14 -4.14
CA GLU A 11 -7.91 -8.23 -4.48
C GLU A 11 -6.47 -7.92 -4.04
N GLN A 12 -5.97 -6.73 -4.35
CA GLN A 12 -4.63 -6.33 -3.93
C GLN A 12 -4.50 -6.21 -2.41
N LEU A 13 -5.57 -5.79 -1.72
CA LEU A 13 -5.64 -5.78 -0.26
C LEU A 13 -5.54 -7.19 0.32
N ALA A 14 -6.32 -8.13 -0.19
CA ALA A 14 -6.28 -9.51 0.27
C ALA A 14 -4.87 -10.12 0.10
N ALA A 15 -4.20 -9.83 -1.02
CA ALA A 15 -2.82 -10.26 -1.25
C ALA A 15 -1.82 -9.62 -0.27
N ALA A 16 -1.97 -8.33 0.05
CA ALA A 16 -1.13 -7.63 1.01
C ALA A 16 -1.35 -8.15 2.45
N GLU A 17 -2.60 -8.39 2.85
CA GLU A 17 -2.95 -8.98 4.15
C GLU A 17 -2.33 -10.36 4.31
N GLN A 18 -2.41 -11.21 3.28
CA GLN A 18 -1.78 -12.54 3.28
C GLN A 18 -0.25 -12.46 3.44
N ALA A 19 0.41 -11.51 2.78
CA ALA A 19 1.86 -11.32 2.91
C ALA A 19 2.27 -10.91 4.34
N VAL A 20 1.51 -10.01 4.97
CA VAL A 20 1.70 -9.65 6.38
C VAL A 20 1.48 -10.85 7.31
N MET A 21 0.44 -11.64 7.08
CA MET A 21 0.17 -12.85 7.88
C MET A 21 1.27 -13.91 7.72
N ALA A 22 1.79 -14.10 6.50
CA ALA A 22 2.86 -15.05 6.23
C ALA A 22 4.19 -14.62 6.89
N SER A 23 4.54 -13.33 6.82
CA SER A 23 5.77 -12.78 7.39
C SER A 23 5.77 -12.77 8.93
N THR A 24 4.59 -12.83 9.55
CA THR A 24 4.43 -12.97 11.01
C THR A 24 4.34 -14.43 11.48
N GLY A 25 4.31 -15.41 10.57
CA GLY A 25 4.19 -16.83 10.94
C GLY A 25 2.92 -17.16 11.72
N GLY A 26 1.87 -16.35 11.58
CA GLY A 26 0.63 -16.47 12.36
C GLY A 26 0.72 -15.97 13.82
N ALA A 27 1.87 -15.41 14.25
CA ALA A 27 1.99 -14.78 15.56
C ALA A 27 1.26 -13.43 15.59
N ALA A 28 0.64 -13.10 16.72
CA ALA A 28 -0.01 -11.80 16.88
C ALA A 28 1.03 -10.67 16.72
N TRP A 29 0.71 -9.69 15.89
CA TRP A 29 1.53 -8.53 15.54
C TRP A 29 2.29 -7.90 16.73
N CYS A 30 1.61 -7.79 17.87
CA CYS A 30 2.15 -7.23 19.10
C CYS A 30 3.30 -8.06 19.72
N GLN A 31 3.36 -9.37 19.47
CA GLN A 31 4.43 -10.23 19.97
C GLN A 31 5.73 -10.03 19.17
N LEU A 32 5.65 -9.93 17.84
CA LEU A 32 6.80 -9.70 16.97
C LEU A 32 7.49 -8.35 17.22
N GLN A 33 6.71 -7.30 17.52
CA GLN A 33 7.27 -6.00 17.90
C GLN A 33 8.03 -6.04 19.24
N ARG A 34 7.58 -6.84 20.21
CA ARG A 34 8.28 -6.99 21.50
C ARG A 34 9.60 -7.72 21.37
N ASP A 35 9.66 -8.73 20.49
CA ASP A 35 10.87 -9.54 20.30
C ASP A 35 11.92 -8.86 19.40
N GLY A 36 11.62 -7.67 18.86
CA GLY A 36 12.54 -6.88 18.04
C GLY A 36 12.85 -7.45 16.65
N ARG A 37 12.19 -8.55 16.24
CA ARG A 37 12.41 -9.28 14.98
C ARG A 37 11.65 -8.68 13.79
N VAL A 38 11.50 -7.37 13.75
CA VAL A 38 10.84 -6.70 12.62
C VAL A 38 11.87 -6.52 11.50
N THR A 39 11.79 -7.37 10.48
CA THR A 39 12.66 -7.30 9.30
C THR A 39 12.18 -6.22 8.33
N GLY A 40 13.07 -5.81 7.41
CA GLY A 40 12.69 -4.93 6.31
C GLY A 40 11.55 -5.49 5.46
N GLY A 41 11.48 -6.81 5.28
CA GLY A 41 10.39 -7.47 4.54
C GLY A 41 9.02 -7.29 5.21
N VAL A 42 8.93 -7.49 6.53
CA VAL A 42 7.69 -7.26 7.29
C VAL A 42 7.21 -5.82 7.14
N LYS A 43 8.14 -4.86 7.27
CA LYS A 43 7.83 -3.42 7.12
C LYS A 43 7.40 -3.05 5.71
N TYR A 44 7.98 -3.69 4.71
CA TYR A 44 7.55 -3.51 3.32
C TYR A 44 6.09 -3.94 3.12
N ASP A 45 5.72 -5.13 3.59
CA ASP A 45 4.35 -5.61 3.49
C ASP A 45 3.35 -4.78 4.31
N GLU A 46 3.75 -4.27 5.48
CA GLU A 46 2.96 -3.26 6.22
C GLU A 46 2.69 -2.01 5.39
N GLY A 47 3.72 -1.51 4.70
CA GLY A 47 3.62 -0.34 3.84
C GLY A 47 2.59 -0.53 2.73
N ARG A 48 2.65 -1.70 2.07
CA ARG A 48 1.69 -2.10 1.03
C ARG A 48 0.26 -2.09 1.58
N LEU A 49 0.03 -2.78 2.70
CA LEU A 49 -1.29 -2.87 3.32
C LEU A 49 -1.82 -1.50 3.75
N ALA A 50 -0.99 -0.70 4.42
CA ALA A 50 -1.38 0.62 4.92
C ALA A 50 -1.79 1.57 3.78
N ALA A 51 -1.03 1.60 2.69
CA ALA A 51 -1.34 2.43 1.53
C ALA A 51 -2.68 2.04 0.88
N LEU A 52 -2.91 0.73 0.69
CA LEU A 52 -4.13 0.21 0.09
C LEU A 52 -5.36 0.44 0.99
N MET A 53 -5.21 0.30 2.32
CA MET A 53 -6.29 0.61 3.26
C MET A 53 -6.65 2.09 3.24
N ALA A 54 -5.66 2.98 3.14
CA ALA A 54 -5.88 4.42 3.09
C ALA A 54 -6.67 4.83 1.84
N ILE A 55 -6.26 4.35 0.66
CA ILE A 55 -6.99 4.66 -0.58
C ILE A 55 -8.40 4.04 -0.59
N ARG A 56 -8.56 2.82 -0.04
CA ARG A 56 -9.89 2.20 0.12
C ARG A 56 -10.83 3.06 0.96
N HIS A 57 -10.34 3.58 2.08
CA HIS A 57 -11.13 4.44 2.94
C HIS A 57 -11.58 5.69 2.18
N ARG A 58 -10.65 6.37 1.49
CA ARG A 58 -10.95 7.58 0.71
C ARG A 58 -11.95 7.32 -0.43
N TRP A 59 -11.74 6.28 -1.23
CA TRP A 59 -12.66 5.92 -2.32
C TRP A 59 -14.09 5.62 -1.84
N ARG A 60 -14.27 5.07 -0.64
CA ARG A 60 -15.61 4.82 -0.07
C ARG A 60 -16.32 6.10 0.37
N THR A 61 -15.58 7.16 0.68
CA THR A 61 -16.11 8.42 1.22
C THR A 61 -16.15 9.57 0.21
N SER A 62 -15.53 9.38 -0.96
CA SER A 62 -15.41 10.39 -2.01
C SER A 62 -16.35 10.13 -3.19
N ASP A 63 -16.47 11.12 -4.08
CA ASP A 63 -17.15 10.94 -5.37
C ASP A 63 -16.46 9.83 -6.18
N PRO A 64 -17.20 8.79 -6.61
CA PRO A 64 -16.69 7.75 -7.49
C PRO A 64 -15.98 8.26 -8.75
N ALA A 65 -16.35 9.43 -9.27
CA ALA A 65 -15.71 10.02 -10.44
C ALA A 65 -14.29 10.55 -10.14
N ALA A 66 -13.95 10.84 -8.88
CA ALA A 66 -12.67 11.39 -8.46
C ALA A 66 -11.60 10.31 -8.18
N TRP A 67 -11.87 9.04 -8.50
CA TRP A 67 -11.01 7.92 -8.12
C TRP A 67 -9.56 8.08 -8.61
N GLU A 68 -9.38 8.60 -9.83
CA GLU A 68 -8.07 8.77 -10.47
C GLU A 68 -7.24 9.81 -9.73
N GLN A 69 -7.83 10.98 -9.47
CA GLN A 69 -7.17 12.04 -8.72
C GLN A 69 -6.80 11.57 -7.31
N LEU A 70 -7.69 10.84 -6.64
CA LEU A 70 -7.42 10.30 -5.30
C LEU A 70 -6.23 9.33 -5.29
N LEU A 71 -6.09 8.52 -6.34
CA LEU A 71 -4.98 7.58 -6.46
C LEU A 71 -3.66 8.31 -6.75
N VAL A 72 -3.69 9.32 -7.62
CA VAL A 72 -2.52 10.17 -7.91
C VAL A 72 -2.06 10.92 -6.65
N ASP A 73 -3.00 11.53 -5.92
CA ASP A 73 -2.69 12.29 -4.70
C ASP A 73 -2.07 11.39 -3.62
N GLU A 74 -2.65 10.20 -3.40
CA GLU A 74 -2.12 9.25 -2.43
C GLU A 74 -0.74 8.74 -2.87
N LEU A 75 -0.54 8.38 -4.14
CA LEU A 75 0.77 7.98 -4.66
C LEU A 75 1.82 9.07 -4.47
N GLN A 76 1.48 10.32 -4.80
CA GLN A 76 2.38 11.46 -4.61
C GLN A 76 2.72 11.66 -3.12
N GLN A 77 1.75 11.53 -2.22
CA GLN A 77 1.96 11.63 -0.77
C GLN A 77 2.95 10.55 -0.28
N TRP A 78 2.82 9.32 -0.76
CA TRP A 78 3.72 8.22 -0.41
C TRP A 78 5.12 8.41 -0.99
N GLN A 79 5.25 8.84 -2.25
CA GLN A 79 6.53 9.16 -2.89
C GLN A 79 7.26 10.29 -2.16
N GLN A 80 6.55 11.35 -1.77
CA GLN A 80 7.13 12.43 -0.98
C GLN A 80 7.59 11.92 0.39
N GLY A 81 6.80 11.05 1.03
CA GLY A 81 7.17 10.39 2.27
C GLY A 81 8.45 9.56 2.14
N LEU A 82 8.59 8.78 1.07
CA LEU A 82 9.79 8.01 0.76
C LEU A 82 11.00 8.92 0.57
N ALA A 83 10.88 9.96 -0.27
CA ALA A 83 11.93 10.93 -0.51
C ALA A 83 12.38 11.62 0.78
N ASN A 84 11.45 11.92 1.69
CA ASN A 84 11.76 12.52 2.98
C ASN A 84 12.58 11.58 3.88
N VAL A 85 12.28 10.28 3.87
CA VAL A 85 13.08 9.30 4.62
C VAL A 85 14.47 9.15 3.99
N GLN A 86 14.56 9.06 2.65
CA GLN A 86 15.83 8.92 1.93
C GLN A 86 16.79 10.10 2.14
N LYS A 87 16.27 11.31 2.33
CA LYS A 87 17.07 12.53 2.58
C LYS A 87 17.67 12.59 3.99
N GLN A 88 17.29 11.71 4.91
CA GLN A 88 17.83 11.72 6.27
C GLN A 88 19.31 11.30 6.27
N PRO A 89 20.18 11.91 7.10
CA PRO A 89 21.60 11.53 7.17
C PRO A 89 21.85 10.06 7.52
N LYS A 90 20.93 9.45 8.27
CA LYS A 90 20.92 8.02 8.60
C LYS A 90 19.49 7.50 8.51
N PRO A 91 19.03 7.11 7.31
CA PRO A 91 17.66 6.68 7.13
C PRO A 91 17.42 5.35 7.86
N ALA A 92 16.36 5.31 8.65
CA ALA A 92 15.94 4.09 9.31
C ALA A 92 15.40 3.09 8.26
N LEU A 93 16.12 2.00 8.04
CA LEU A 93 15.78 0.96 7.05
C LEU A 93 14.32 0.46 7.15
N PRO A 94 13.73 0.26 8.35
CA PRO A 94 12.30 -0.08 8.47
C PRO A 94 11.36 0.95 7.84
N TRP A 95 11.67 2.24 7.99
CA TRP A 95 10.85 3.33 7.43
C TRP A 95 11.04 3.47 5.92
N LEU A 96 12.24 3.17 5.39
CA LEU A 96 12.46 3.08 3.95
C LEU A 96 11.63 1.95 3.34
N ALA A 97 11.72 0.74 3.92
CA ALA A 97 10.98 -0.42 3.44
C ALA A 97 9.46 -0.18 3.50
N TYR A 98 8.96 0.38 4.60
CA TYR A 98 7.55 0.77 4.74
C TYR A 98 7.11 1.76 3.66
N ARG A 99 7.87 2.84 3.44
CA ARG A 99 7.50 3.82 2.42
C ARG A 99 7.57 3.25 1.01
N GLN A 100 8.58 2.43 0.72
CA GLN A 100 8.71 1.77 -0.58
C GLN A 100 7.53 0.84 -0.86
N GLY A 101 7.12 0.02 0.12
CA GLY A 101 5.99 -0.89 -0.04
C GLY A 101 4.69 -0.16 -0.39
N GLY A 102 4.41 0.97 0.25
CA GLY A 102 3.23 1.75 -0.10
C GLY A 102 3.29 2.38 -1.50
N VAL A 103 4.47 2.87 -1.92
CA VAL A 103 4.66 3.40 -3.28
C VAL A 103 4.46 2.31 -4.33
N ASP A 104 5.05 1.13 -4.13
CA ASP A 104 4.94 0.02 -5.07
C ASP A 104 3.49 -0.46 -5.18
N ALA A 105 2.78 -0.60 -4.05
CA ALA A 105 1.38 -1.03 -4.05
C ALA A 105 0.47 -0.05 -4.81
N LEU A 106 0.62 1.25 -4.58
CA LEU A 106 -0.19 2.28 -5.26
C LEU A 106 0.16 2.38 -6.75
N THR A 107 1.43 2.15 -7.11
CA THR A 107 1.87 2.10 -8.52
C THR A 107 1.23 0.91 -9.24
N MET A 108 1.29 -0.29 -8.64
CA MET A 108 0.64 -1.48 -9.18
C MET A 108 -0.88 -1.33 -9.29
N LEU A 109 -1.52 -0.69 -8.31
CA LEU A 109 -2.95 -0.38 -8.38
C LEU A 109 -3.27 0.55 -9.55
N HIS A 110 -2.48 1.60 -9.73
CA HIS A 110 -2.64 2.55 -10.83
C HIS A 110 -2.51 1.88 -12.20
N GLU A 111 -1.49 1.04 -12.39
CA GLU A 111 -1.28 0.27 -13.62
C GLU A 111 -2.42 -0.73 -13.87
N ALA A 112 -2.86 -1.46 -12.84
CA ALA A 112 -3.96 -2.43 -12.97
C ALA A 112 -5.28 -1.76 -13.37
N VAL A 113 -5.57 -0.59 -12.78
CA VAL A 113 -6.76 0.19 -13.12
C VAL A 113 -6.67 0.73 -14.55
N GLN A 114 -5.54 1.31 -14.95
CA GLN A 114 -5.34 1.80 -16.32
C GLN A 114 -5.51 0.68 -17.35
N ASN A 115 -4.92 -0.50 -17.09
CA ASN A 115 -5.06 -1.66 -17.97
C ASN A 115 -6.52 -2.13 -18.10
N ARG A 116 -7.31 -2.09 -17.01
CA ARG A 116 -8.74 -2.44 -17.03
C ARG A 116 -9.59 -1.44 -17.82
N LEU A 117 -9.21 -0.17 -17.82
CA LEU A 117 -9.90 0.88 -18.58
C LEU A 117 -9.63 0.77 -20.09
N ILE A 118 -8.43 0.33 -20.49
CA ILE A 118 -8.05 0.15 -21.89
C ILE A 118 -8.69 -1.13 -22.49
N ARG A 119 -8.94 -2.15 -21.65
CA ARG A 119 -9.58 -3.42 -22.06
C ARG A 119 -10.85 -3.69 -21.24
N PRO A 120 -11.94 -2.94 -21.48
CA PRO A 120 -13.24 -3.27 -20.90
C PRO A 120 -13.75 -4.56 -21.56
N GLU A 121 -14.14 -5.53 -20.74
CA GLU A 121 -14.76 -6.79 -21.19
C GLU A 121 -16.12 -6.57 -21.84
#